data_AF-A0A1I3F0N7-F1
#
_entry.id   AF-A0A1I3F0N7-F1
#
_cell.length_a   1.000
_cell.length_b   1.000
_cell.length_c   1.000
_cell.angle_alpha   90.00
_cell.angle_beta   90.00
_cell.angle_gamma   90.00
#
_symmetry.space_group_name_H-M   'P 1'
#
loop_
_entity.id
_entity.type
_entity.pdbx_description
1 polymer ?
#
loop_
_entity_poly.entity_id
_entity_poly.type
_entity_poly.pdbx_seq_one_letter_code
_entity_poly.pdbx_strand_id
1 'polypeptide(L)'
;MDTLGGWMQEIRYFYKRQLSFPLSTHAQALWSYLMYRGNEAFWHFPIRLSLMELAGATGMSLTMVKRARRELEEYGYIRHKAFGGNRPAGYYMLSCIHIGQQMGPKLTNLSKDRAEADKEA
;
A
#
# COMPACT_ATOMS: atom_id res chain seq x y z
N MET A 1 -12.24 2.35 -17.79
CA MET A 1 -10.96 2.97 -17.41
C MET A 1 -10.90 2.96 -15.91
N ASP A 2 -10.02 2.14 -15.33
CA ASP A 2 -9.88 2.04 -13.89
C ASP A 2 -9.48 3.40 -13.32
N THR A 3 -10.33 3.93 -12.43
CA THR A 3 -10.28 5.30 -11.92
C THR A 3 -9.18 5.52 -10.89
N LEU A 4 -8.30 4.55 -10.65
CA LEU A 4 -7.10 4.73 -9.85
C LEU A 4 -6.02 5.28 -10.77
N GLY A 5 -5.71 6.57 -10.65
CA GLY A 5 -4.67 7.20 -11.45
C GLY A 5 -3.38 6.38 -11.38
N GLY A 6 -2.70 6.22 -12.52
CA GLY A 6 -1.48 5.43 -12.59
C GLY A 6 -0.43 5.89 -11.56
N TRP A 7 0.50 5.01 -11.21
CA TRP A 7 1.48 5.22 -10.14
C TRP A 7 2.26 6.55 -10.21
N MET A 8 2.51 7.10 -11.40
CA MET A 8 3.10 8.44 -11.57
C MET A 8 2.22 9.56 -10.99
N GLN A 9 0.90 9.44 -11.11
CA GLN A 9 -0.03 10.38 -10.51
C GLN A 9 -0.05 10.23 -8.99
N GLU A 10 0.04 9.00 -8.48
CA GLU A 10 0.16 8.76 -7.03
C GLU A 10 1.40 9.43 -6.45
N ILE A 11 2.56 9.33 -7.13
CA ILE A 11 3.79 10.04 -6.74
C ILE A 11 3.59 11.57 -6.74
N ARG A 12 2.93 12.11 -7.76
CA ARG A 12 2.62 13.55 -7.81
C ARG A 12 1.77 13.99 -6.61
N TYR A 13 0.72 13.25 -6.30
CA TYR A 13 -0.18 13.58 -5.19
C TYR A 13 0.46 13.33 -3.82
N PHE A 14 1.36 12.35 -3.71
CA PHE A 14 2.20 12.16 -2.54
C PHE A 14 2.97 13.45 -2.19
N TYR A 15 3.69 14.03 -3.16
CA TYR A 15 4.45 15.27 -2.93
C TYR A 15 3.56 16.49 -2.68
N LYS A 16 2.38 16.57 -3.30
CA LYS A 16 1.39 17.61 -2.95
C LYS A 16 0.98 17.51 -1.49
N ARG A 17 0.74 16.29 -0.98
CA ARG A 17 0.35 16.05 0.41
C ARG A 17 1.45 16.41 1.42
N GLN A 18 2.73 16.23 1.05
CA GLN A 18 3.87 16.60 1.90
C GLN A 18 3.92 18.11 2.23
N LEU A 19 3.33 18.97 1.40
CA LEU A 19 3.30 20.43 1.65
C LEU A 19 2.44 20.80 2.86
N SER A 20 1.41 20.01 3.16
CA SER A 20 0.50 20.25 4.29
C SER A 20 0.75 19.30 5.46
N PHE A 21 1.12 18.05 5.16
CA PHE A 21 1.33 16.98 6.15
C PHE A 21 2.63 16.24 5.82
N PRO A 22 3.79 16.83 6.18
CA PRO A 22 5.07 16.23 5.87
C PRO A 22 5.29 14.96 6.71
N LEU A 23 5.65 13.88 6.02
CA LEU A 23 6.15 12.65 6.61
C LEU A 23 7.63 12.79 6.95
N SER A 24 8.08 12.01 7.93
CA SER A 24 9.50 11.82 8.21
C SER A 24 10.23 11.22 7.00
N THR A 25 11.52 11.54 6.85
CA THR A 25 12.37 11.01 5.76
C THR A 25 12.32 9.48 5.67
N HIS A 26 12.22 8.80 6.82
CA HIS A 26 12.11 7.36 6.93
C HIS A 26 10.79 6.83 6.39
N ALA A 27 9.66 7.49 6.70
CA ALA A 27 8.36 7.16 6.16
C ALA A 27 8.29 7.41 4.64
N GLN A 28 8.88 8.51 4.15
CA GLN A 28 8.96 8.80 2.71
C GLN A 28 9.78 7.73 1.95
N ALA A 29 10.92 7.31 2.51
CA ALA A 29 11.75 6.24 1.94
C ALA A 29 11.00 4.90 1.92
N LEU A 30 10.33 4.55 3.02
CA LEU A 30 9.54 3.32 3.10
C LEU A 30 8.38 3.33 2.11
N TRP A 31 7.65 4.44 1.99
CA TRP A 31 6.55 4.57 1.04
C TRP A 31 7.02 4.41 -0.40
N SER A 32 8.13 5.07 -0.76
CA SER A 32 8.73 4.97 -2.10
C SER A 32 9.11 3.53 -2.44
N TYR A 33 9.70 2.79 -1.48
CA TYR A 33 10.03 1.38 -1.68
C TYR A 33 8.78 0.52 -1.87
N LEU A 34 7.73 0.72 -1.05
CA LEU A 34 6.48 -0.02 -1.18
C LEU A 34 5.75 0.28 -2.49
N MET A 35 5.82 1.52 -3.00
CA MET A 35 5.31 1.88 -4.33
C MET A 35 6.02 1.13 -5.45
N TYR A 36 7.35 1.08 -5.42
CA TYR A 36 8.15 0.32 -6.39
C TYR A 36 7.77 -1.18 -6.34
N ARG A 37 7.68 -1.77 -5.15
CA ARG A 37 7.29 -3.17 -4.99
C ARG A 37 5.85 -3.45 -5.42
N GLY A 38 4.95 -2.50 -5.21
CA GLY A 38 3.58 -2.58 -5.72
C GLY A 38 3.54 -2.58 -7.24
N ASN A 39 4.35 -1.74 -7.88
CA ASN A 39 4.48 -1.72 -9.33
C ASN A 39 5.03 -3.04 -9.88
N GLU A 40 6.10 -3.59 -9.28
CA GLU A 40 6.64 -4.91 -9.67
C GLU A 40 5.63 -6.05 -9.51
N ALA A 41 4.79 -5.97 -8.48
CA ALA A 41 3.73 -6.95 -8.24
C ALA A 41 2.47 -6.73 -9.12
N PHE A 42 2.51 -5.81 -10.08
CA PHE A 42 1.35 -5.39 -10.88
C PHE A 42 0.14 -5.00 -10.02
N TRP A 43 0.41 -4.38 -8.86
CA TRP A 43 -0.60 -3.97 -7.89
C TRP A 43 -1.49 -5.11 -7.37
N HIS A 44 -0.98 -6.35 -7.38
CA HIS A 44 -1.60 -7.47 -6.68
C HIS A 44 -1.28 -7.40 -5.19
N PHE A 45 -2.34 -7.30 -4.38
CA PHE A 45 -2.23 -7.15 -2.94
C PHE A 45 -2.71 -8.40 -2.19
N PRO A 46 -2.19 -8.68 -0.98
CA PRO A 46 -1.14 -7.94 -0.29
C PRO A 46 0.26 -8.20 -0.86
N ILE A 47 1.11 -7.17 -0.87
CA ILE A 47 2.55 -7.36 -1.10
C ILE A 47 3.14 -7.97 0.17
N ARG A 48 3.87 -9.09 0.03
CA ARG A 48 4.39 -9.88 1.15
C ARG A 48 5.86 -9.54 1.39
N LEU A 49 6.16 -8.75 2.42
CA LEU A 49 7.52 -8.28 2.72
C LEU A 49 7.93 -8.56 4.17
N SER A 50 9.16 -9.03 4.34
CA SER A 50 9.72 -9.23 5.68
C SER A 50 10.23 -7.90 6.26
N LEU A 51 10.34 -7.82 7.59
CA LEU A 51 10.89 -6.62 8.23
C LEU A 51 12.39 -6.43 7.90
N MET A 52 13.12 -7.52 7.73
CA MET A 52 14.54 -7.50 7.36
C MET A 52 14.74 -6.98 5.93
N GLU A 53 13.89 -7.40 5.00
CA GLU A 53 13.90 -6.93 3.62
C GLU A 53 13.62 -5.43 3.54
N LEU A 54 12.62 -4.93 4.28
CA LEU A 54 12.35 -3.50 4.37
C LEU A 54 13.53 -2.72 4.96
N ALA A 55 14.16 -3.24 6.02
CA ALA A 55 15.32 -2.63 6.64
C ALA A 55 16.52 -2.57 5.67
N GLY A 56 16.83 -3.68 5.00
CA GLY A 56 17.90 -3.75 4.01
C GLY A 56 17.68 -2.80 2.83
N ALA A 57 16.45 -2.74 2.30
CA ALA A 57 16.13 -1.88 1.16
C ALA A 57 16.15 -0.38 1.48
N THR A 58 15.89 -0.01 2.73
CA THR A 58 15.78 1.40 3.15
C THR A 58 17.00 1.90 3.94
N GLY A 59 17.96 1.02 4.24
CA GLY A 59 19.10 1.33 5.12
C GLY A 59 18.70 1.63 6.57
N MET A 60 17.49 1.26 6.98
CA MET A 60 16.95 1.55 8.31
C MET A 60 17.18 0.41 9.30
N SER A 61 17.27 0.73 10.60
CA SER A 61 17.12 -0.30 11.63
C SER A 61 15.68 -0.85 11.67
N LEU A 62 15.50 -2.07 12.18
CA LEU A 62 14.17 -2.69 12.30
C LEU A 62 13.19 -1.83 13.11
N THR A 63 13.69 -1.17 14.16
CA THR A 63 12.90 -0.25 14.99
C THR A 63 12.45 0.99 14.21
N MET A 64 13.33 1.54 13.36
CA MET A 64 13.00 2.67 12.49
C MET A 64 11.97 2.28 11.44
N VAL A 65 12.09 1.11 10.81
CA VAL A 65 11.07 0.61 9.88
C VAL A 65 9.71 0.47 10.58
N LYS A 66 9.67 -0.04 11.82
CA LYS A 66 8.41 -0.13 12.59
C LYS A 66 7.79 1.25 12.85
N ARG A 67 8.60 2.25 13.21
CA ARG A 67 8.14 3.63 13.42
C ARG A 67 7.63 4.26 12.12
N ALA A 68 8.41 4.18 11.05
CA ALA A 68 8.05 4.69 9.72
C ALA A 68 6.76 4.04 9.20
N ARG A 69 6.61 2.72 9.38
CA ARG A 69 5.38 2.01 9.03
C ARG A 69 4.18 2.53 9.80
N ARG A 70 4.31 2.68 11.12
CA ARG A 70 3.23 3.19 11.97
C ARG A 70 2.81 4.59 11.52
N GLU A 71 3.76 5.46 11.22
CA GLU A 71 3.49 6.79 10.66
C GLU A 71 2.73 6.70 9.33
N LEU A 72 3.17 5.84 8.40
CA LEU A 72 2.44 5.65 7.13
C LEU A 72 1.01 5.14 7.32
N GLU A 73 0.74 4.34 8.35
CA GLU A 73 -0.61 3.88 8.68
C GLU A 73 -1.47 4.96 9.33
N GLU A 74 -0.93 5.66 10.32
CA GLU A 74 -1.60 6.77 11.00
C GLU A 74 -2.02 7.85 9.99
N TYR A 75 -1.18 8.12 8.99
CA TYR A 75 -1.46 9.07 7.92
C TYR A 75 -2.17 8.43 6.72
N GLY A 76 -2.58 7.17 6.78
CA GLY A 76 -3.42 6.55 5.75
C GLY A 76 -2.76 6.42 4.37
N TYR A 77 -1.45 6.20 4.32
CA TYR A 77 -0.72 5.85 3.10
C TYR A 77 -0.72 4.34 2.84
N ILE A 78 -0.77 3.53 3.90
CA ILE A 78 -0.76 2.06 3.80
C ILE A 78 -1.71 1.43 4.82
N ARG A 79 -2.00 0.14 4.63
CA ARG A 79 -2.45 -0.76 5.69
C ARG A 79 -1.51 -1.96 5.78
N HIS A 80 -1.10 -2.33 6.99
CA HIS A 80 -0.34 -3.55 7.22
C HIS A 80 -1.22 -4.64 7.88
N LYS A 81 -0.98 -5.88 7.50
CA LYS A 81 -1.58 -7.06 8.12
C LYS A 81 -0.48 -8.00 8.60
N ALA A 82 -0.42 -8.24 9.90
CA ALA A 82 0.40 -9.29 10.48
C ALA A 82 -0.26 -10.66 10.24
N PHE A 83 0.54 -11.68 9.95
CA PHE A 83 0.07 -13.05 9.69
C PHE A 83 0.54 -14.06 10.74
N GLY A 84 1.07 -13.57 11.87
CA GLY A 84 1.58 -14.38 12.97
C GLY A 84 2.93 -15.06 12.70
N GLY A 85 3.63 -15.41 13.77
CA GLY A 85 4.93 -16.08 13.72
C GLY A 85 5.99 -15.29 12.95
N ASN A 86 6.91 -16.02 12.30
CA ASN A 86 7.98 -15.45 11.47
C ASN A 86 7.54 -15.22 10.01
N ARG A 87 6.24 -15.09 9.74
CA ARG A 87 5.73 -14.88 8.39
C ARG A 87 5.87 -13.41 8.00
N PRO A 88 6.25 -13.10 6.74
CA PRO A 88 6.22 -11.74 6.21
C PRO A 88 4.87 -11.05 6.47
N ALA A 89 4.89 -9.74 6.66
CA ALA A 89 3.65 -8.97 6.76
C ALA A 89 3.09 -8.71 5.35
N GLY A 90 1.77 -8.54 5.27
CA GLY A 90 1.12 -8.09 4.05
C GLY A 90 0.95 -6.57 4.08
N TYR A 91 1.24 -5.91 2.96
CA TYR A 91 1.09 -4.47 2.79
C TYR A 91 0.09 -4.16 1.68
N TYR A 92 -0.78 -3.20 1.95
CA TYR A 92 -1.74 -2.64 1.02
C TYR A 92 -1.44 -1.16 0.86
N MET A 93 -1.28 -0.68 -0.37
CA MET A 93 -1.07 0.74 -0.62
C MET A 93 -2.42 1.45 -0.70
N LEU A 94 -2.51 2.64 -0.11
CA LEU A 94 -3.67 3.51 -0.23
C LEU A 94 -3.38 4.67 -1.18
N SER A 95 -4.36 5.03 -1.99
CA SER A 95 -4.26 6.09 -3.00
C SER A 95 -4.11 7.45 -2.33
N CYS A 96 -3.15 8.23 -2.82
CA CYS A 96 -2.99 9.65 -2.51
C CYS A 96 -3.95 10.52 -3.34
N ILE A 97 -4.47 9.99 -4.46
CA ILE A 97 -5.48 10.67 -5.28
C ILE A 97 -6.87 10.52 -4.65
N HIS A 98 -7.22 9.30 -4.26
CA HIS A 98 -8.50 8.94 -3.62
C HIS A 98 -8.22 8.44 -2.20
N ILE A 99 -8.09 9.38 -1.26
CA ILE A 99 -7.67 9.10 0.12
C ILE A 99 -8.49 7.96 0.72
N GLY A 100 -7.79 6.95 1.25
CA GLY A 100 -8.39 5.78 1.90
C GLY A 100 -8.78 4.64 0.94
N GLN A 101 -8.77 4.86 -0.36
CA GLN A 101 -9.00 3.81 -1.35
C GLN A 101 -7.74 2.96 -1.53
N GLN A 102 -7.89 1.63 -1.49
CA GLN A 102 -6.78 0.74 -1.80
C GLN A 102 -6.41 0.84 -3.28
N MET A 103 -5.11 0.85 -3.56
CA MET A 103 -4.61 0.73 -4.93
C MET A 103 -4.83 -0.69 -5.47
N GLY A 104 -4.74 -0.85 -6.78
CA GLY A 104 -4.92 -2.12 -7.48
C GLY A 104 -6.33 -2.30 -8.05
N PRO A 105 -6.50 -3.31 -8.92
CA PRO A 105 -7.79 -3.56 -9.55
C PRO A 105 -8.85 -3.73 -8.45
N LYS A 106 -10.01 -3.07 -8.63
CA LYS A 106 -11.19 -3.45 -7.85
C LYS A 106 -11.37 -4.93 -8.14
N LEU A 107 -11.27 -5.78 -7.12
CA LEU A 107 -11.77 -7.14 -7.24
C LEU A 107 -13.26 -6.98 -7.54
N THR A 108 -13.63 -7.05 -8.82
CA THR A 108 -15.02 -7.23 -9.21
C THR A 108 -15.47 -8.45 -8.44
N ASN A 109 -16.48 -8.30 -7.59
CA ASN A 109 -16.95 -9.40 -6.77
C ASN A 109 -17.63 -10.42 -7.68
N LEU A 110 -16.84 -11.21 -8.41
CA LEU A 110 -17.32 -12.25 -9.30
C LEU A 110 -18.18 -13.28 -8.54
N SER A 111 -17.97 -13.39 -7.22
CA SER A 111 -18.77 -14.19 -6.30
C SER A 111 -20.14 -13.60 -6.01
N LYS A 112 -20.30 -12.27 -6.05
CA LYS A 112 -21.58 -11.59 -5.81
C LYS A 112 -22.40 -11.55 -7.09
N ASP A 113 -21.74 -11.28 -8.23
CA ASP A 113 -22.38 -11.22 -9.55
C ASP A 113 -22.87 -12.60 -10.02
N ARG A 114 -22.15 -13.70 -9.71
CA ARG A 114 -22.64 -15.07 -9.96
C ARG A 114 -23.80 -15.46 -9.06
N ALA A 115 -23.78 -15.06 -7.79
CA ALA A 115 -24.85 -15.37 -6.85
C ALA A 115 -26.14 -14.57 -7.09
N GLU A 116 -26.06 -13.45 -7.80
CA GLU A 116 -27.22 -12.68 -8.28
C GLU A 116 -27.75 -13.23 -9.61
N ALA A 117 -26.88 -13.64 -10.54
CA ALA A 117 -27.28 -14.29 -11.79
C ALA A 117 -28.01 -15.64 -11.57
N ASP A 118 -27.58 -16.43 -10.58
CA ASP A 118 -28.25 -17.70 -10.22
C ASP A 118 -29.58 -17.50 -9.45
N LYS A 119 -29.92 -16.27 -9.04
CA LYS A 119 -31.21 -15.94 -8.40
C LYS A 119 -32.25 -15.41 -9.38
N GLU A 120 -31.83 -15.01 -10.58
CA GLU A 120 -32.70 -14.49 -11.64
C GLU A 120 -33.00 -15.54 -12.74
N ALA A 121 -32.49 -16.77 -12.59
CA ALA A 121 -32.75 -17.94 -13.43
C ALA A 121 -33.67 -18.96 -12.72
#